data_AF-L8H902-F1
#
_entry.id   AF-L8H902-F1
#
_cell.length_a   1.000
_cell.length_b   1.000
_cell.length_c   1.000
_cell.angle_alpha   90.00
_cell.angle_beta   90.00
_cell.angle_gamma   90.00
#
_symmetry.space_group_name_H-M   'P 1'
#
loop_
_entity.id
_entity.type
_entity.pdbx_description
1 polymer ?
#
loop_
_entity_poly.entity_id
_entity_poly.type
_entity_poly.pdbx_seq_one_letter_code
_entity_poly.pdbx_strand_id
1 'polypeptide(L)'
;MKIKSLSTTLGCALIFAFFAAAVAETEPKYPVWPAQFTVDFDVLVPDYGKNFVKKGALYYDYKTQRARADYYDWCIPLFDGTSGGGPNLYNETCSFLMTPKGAFFISPTFPIKEDRCCYFADIPPPTPDWLKNTRYNTTEA
;
A
#
# COMPACT_ATOMS: atom_id res chain seq x y z
N MET A 1 73.12 5.44 49.50
CA MET A 1 73.04 4.59 50.70
C MET A 1 71.59 4.60 51.19
N LYS A 2 70.90 3.45 51.03
CA LYS A 2 69.78 2.86 51.82
C LYS A 2 68.96 3.81 52.74
N ILE A 3 67.62 3.85 52.84
CA ILE A 3 66.50 2.87 52.86
C ILE A 3 65.19 3.71 52.69
N LYS A 4 64.10 3.31 52.01
CA LYS A 4 62.98 2.54 52.58
C LYS A 4 61.94 2.16 51.51
N SER A 5 61.58 0.89 51.56
CA SER A 5 60.40 0.26 50.96
C SER A 5 59.12 0.83 51.57
N LEU A 6 58.12 1.11 50.75
CA LEU A 6 56.71 1.11 51.15
C LEU A 6 55.91 0.34 50.10
N SER A 7 55.41 -0.82 50.53
CA SER A 7 54.41 -1.63 49.84
C SER A 7 53.05 -0.93 49.97
N THR A 8 52.41 -0.61 48.84
CA THR A 8 51.00 -0.22 48.82
C THR A 8 50.30 -1.04 47.74
N THR A 9 49.58 -2.04 48.20
CA THR A 9 48.58 -2.84 47.47
C THR A 9 47.64 -1.92 46.71
N LEU A 10 47.76 -1.91 45.38
CA LEU A 10 46.83 -1.22 44.49
C LEU A 10 45.60 -2.13 44.30
N GLY A 11 44.57 -1.91 45.11
CA GLY A 11 43.26 -2.53 44.95
C GLY A 11 42.68 -2.12 43.60
N CYS A 12 42.65 -3.05 42.65
CA CYS A 12 42.05 -2.88 41.35
C CYS A 12 40.53 -2.91 41.51
N ALA A 13 39.92 -1.76 41.79
CA ALA A 13 38.47 -1.60 41.73
C ALA A 13 38.04 -1.66 40.26
N LEU A 14 37.65 -2.86 39.81
CA LEU A 14 36.96 -3.07 38.55
C LEU A 14 35.59 -2.37 38.62
N ILE A 15 35.50 -1.16 38.08
CA ILE A 15 34.24 -0.49 37.82
C ILE A 15 33.65 -1.16 36.56
N PHE A 16 32.75 -2.12 36.76
CA PHE A 16 31.91 -2.66 35.69
C PHE A 16 30.89 -1.58 35.28
N ALA A 17 31.27 -0.73 34.32
CA ALA A 17 30.32 0.11 33.61
C ALA A 17 29.45 -0.79 32.72
N PHE A 18 28.30 -1.23 33.23
CA PHE A 18 27.22 -1.76 32.42
C PHE A 18 26.68 -0.61 31.56
N PHE A 19 27.23 -0.44 30.36
CA PHE A 19 26.54 0.30 29.30
C PHE A 19 25.33 -0.53 28.91
N ALA A 20 24.19 -0.25 29.53
CA ALA A 20 22.90 -0.59 28.95
C ALA A 20 22.81 0.21 27.64
N ALA A 21 23.17 -0.42 26.52
CA ALA A 21 22.84 0.10 25.22
C ALA A 21 21.31 0.13 25.17
N ALA A 22 20.74 1.33 25.32
CA ALA A 22 19.36 1.57 24.95
C ALA A 22 19.26 1.19 23.48
N VAL A 23 18.65 0.04 23.19
CA VAL A 23 18.20 -0.29 21.85
C VAL A 23 17.10 0.73 21.57
N ALA A 24 17.47 1.84 20.94
CA ALA A 24 16.48 2.70 20.33
C ALA A 24 15.78 1.81 19.30
N GLU A 25 14.53 1.44 19.56
CA GLU A 25 13.67 0.81 18.56
C GLU A 25 13.58 1.77 17.39
N THR A 26 14.40 1.52 16.37
CA THR A 26 14.32 2.27 15.13
C THR A 26 12.96 1.95 14.52
N GLU A 27 12.13 2.97 14.34
CA GLU A 27 10.82 2.83 13.71
C GLU A 27 10.94 1.95 12.46
N PRO A 28 10.08 0.93 12.29
CA PRO A 28 10.19 0.02 11.16
C PRO A 28 10.16 0.81 9.86
N LYS A 29 11.11 0.53 8.95
CA LYS A 29 11.09 1.14 7.62
C LYS A 29 9.75 0.81 6.96
N TYR A 30 9.10 1.82 6.39
CA TYR A 30 7.87 1.58 5.62
C TYR A 30 8.18 0.70 4.39
N PRO A 31 7.26 -0.17 4.00
CA PRO A 31 7.43 -0.95 2.78
C PRO A 31 7.41 -0.02 1.55
N VAL A 32 8.29 -0.31 0.59
CA VAL A 32 8.30 0.34 -0.72
C VAL A 32 7.95 -0.73 -1.75
N TRP A 33 6.90 -0.49 -2.52
CA TRP A 33 6.51 -1.39 -3.60
C TRP A 33 7.54 -1.40 -4.74
N PRO A 34 7.65 -2.50 -5.51
CA PRO A 34 8.42 -2.49 -6.75
C PRO A 34 7.92 -1.41 -7.71
N ALA A 35 8.82 -0.80 -8.47
CA ALA A 35 8.45 0.23 -9.45
C ALA A 35 7.61 -0.31 -10.62
N GLN A 36 7.54 -1.63 -10.79
CA GLN A 36 6.75 -2.30 -11.81
C GLN A 36 6.34 -3.69 -11.32
N PHE A 37 5.06 -4.03 -11.43
CA PHE A 37 4.56 -5.37 -11.10
C PHE A 37 3.19 -5.64 -11.73
N THR A 38 2.80 -6.90 -11.69
CA THR A 38 1.43 -7.35 -11.95
C THR A 38 1.00 -8.24 -10.80
N VAL A 39 -0.23 -8.06 -10.33
CA VAL A 39 -0.79 -8.85 -9.22
C VAL A 39 -2.28 -9.08 -9.43
N ASP A 40 -2.73 -10.29 -9.10
CA ASP A 40 -4.15 -10.63 -9.04
C ASP A 40 -4.68 -10.30 -7.64
N PHE A 41 -5.92 -9.81 -7.57
CA PHE A 41 -6.57 -9.48 -6.30
C PHE A 41 -8.01 -9.97 -6.24
N ASP A 42 -8.48 -10.10 -5.00
CA ASP A 42 -9.87 -10.42 -4.68
C ASP A 42 -10.56 -9.15 -4.20
N VAL A 43 -11.70 -8.83 -4.80
CA VAL A 43 -12.56 -7.73 -4.38
C VAL A 43 -13.54 -8.24 -3.35
N LEU A 44 -13.53 -7.58 -2.21
CA LEU A 44 -14.45 -7.82 -1.11
C LEU A 44 -15.26 -6.55 -0.91
N VAL A 45 -16.57 -6.64 -1.13
CA VAL A 45 -17.52 -5.56 -0.82
C VAL A 45 -18.42 -6.07 0.30
N PRO A 46 -18.23 -5.61 1.56
CA PRO A 46 -18.93 -6.15 2.73
C PRO A 46 -20.45 -6.21 2.57
N ASP A 47 -21.03 -5.22 1.88
CA ASP A 47 -22.48 -5.09 1.67
C ASP A 47 -23.08 -6.22 0.80
N TYR A 48 -22.26 -6.92 0.03
CA TYR A 48 -22.68 -8.01 -0.88
C TYR A 48 -22.59 -9.38 -0.20
N GLY A 49 -22.20 -9.40 1.08
CA GLY A 49 -22.09 -10.59 1.90
C GLY A 49 -20.71 -11.25 1.83
N LYS A 50 -20.43 -12.10 2.82
CA LYS A 50 -19.12 -12.75 3.03
C LYS A 50 -18.67 -13.67 1.88
N ASN A 51 -19.60 -14.09 1.03
CA ASN A 51 -19.34 -14.98 -0.10
C ASN A 51 -19.17 -14.22 -1.42
N PHE A 52 -19.34 -12.90 -1.41
CA PHE A 52 -19.11 -12.09 -2.60
C PHE A 52 -17.61 -11.90 -2.80
N VAL A 53 -17.07 -12.64 -3.76
CA VAL A 53 -15.67 -12.55 -4.17
C VAL A 53 -15.64 -12.37 -5.68
N LYS A 54 -15.09 -11.24 -6.12
CA LYS A 54 -14.79 -10.99 -7.53
C LYS A 54 -13.29 -10.92 -7.71
N LYS A 55 -12.80 -11.27 -8.90
CA LYS A 55 -11.38 -11.25 -9.21
C LYS A 55 -11.03 -9.97 -9.97
N GLY A 56 -9.79 -9.55 -9.86
CA GLY A 56 -9.23 -8.47 -10.65
C GLY A 56 -7.72 -8.60 -10.78
N ALA A 57 -7.15 -7.72 -11.57
CA ALA A 57 -5.70 -7.63 -11.77
C ALA A 57 -5.25 -6.18 -11.74
N LEU A 58 -4.10 -5.93 -11.13
CA LEU A 58 -3.43 -4.62 -11.11
C LEU A 58 -2.14 -4.71 -11.91
N TYR A 59 -2.03 -3.88 -12.93
CA TYR A 59 -0.83 -3.66 -13.73
C TYR A 59 -0.23 -2.31 -13.33
N TYR A 60 0.94 -2.32 -12.72
CA TYR A 60 1.57 -1.12 -12.17
C TYR A 60 2.91 -0.86 -12.87
N ASP A 61 3.11 0.36 -13.35
CA ASP A 61 4.38 0.85 -13.86
C ASP A 61 4.58 2.32 -13.46
N TYR A 62 5.37 2.52 -12.40
CA TYR A 62 5.67 3.86 -11.90
C TYR A 62 6.63 4.63 -12.82
N LYS A 63 7.45 3.96 -13.64
CA LYS A 63 8.36 4.67 -14.55
C LYS A 63 7.58 5.48 -15.58
N THR A 64 6.47 4.93 -16.06
CA THR A 64 5.56 5.63 -16.97
C THR A 64 4.43 6.38 -16.25
N GLN A 65 4.43 6.36 -14.91
CA GLN A 65 3.38 6.91 -14.05
C GLN A 65 2.00 6.39 -14.46
N ARG A 66 1.85 5.06 -14.55
CA ARG A 66 0.60 4.42 -14.95
C ARG A 66 0.26 3.25 -14.06
N ALA A 67 -1.02 3.09 -13.78
CA ALA A 67 -1.57 1.88 -13.20
C ALA A 67 -2.89 1.55 -13.88
N ARG A 68 -3.15 0.26 -14.10
CA ARG A 68 -4.43 -0.21 -14.61
C ARG A 68 -4.98 -1.27 -13.65
N ALA A 69 -6.16 -1.03 -13.12
CA ALA A 69 -6.91 -2.02 -12.35
C ALA A 69 -8.04 -2.57 -13.21
N ASP A 70 -8.03 -3.87 -13.45
CA ASP A 70 -9.11 -4.60 -14.11
C ASP A 70 -9.97 -5.29 -13.05
N TYR A 71 -11.28 -5.20 -13.21
CA TYR A 71 -12.28 -5.86 -12.39
C TYR A 71 -13.05 -6.83 -13.29
N TYR A 72 -12.94 -8.14 -13.04
CA TYR A 72 -13.48 -9.16 -13.92
C TYR A 72 -14.91 -9.55 -13.54
N ASP A 73 -15.78 -9.61 -14.56
CA ASP A 73 -17.19 -10.01 -14.46
C ASP A 73 -17.96 -9.25 -13.36
N TRP A 74 -17.47 -8.05 -13.05
CA TRP A 74 -18.05 -7.15 -12.09
C TRP A 74 -17.43 -5.76 -12.21
N CYS A 75 -18.27 -4.73 -12.05
CA CYS A 75 -17.83 -3.36 -11.95
C CYS A 75 -18.27 -2.72 -10.64
N ILE A 76 -17.52 -1.70 -10.22
CA ILE A 76 -17.62 -1.11 -8.87
C ILE A 76 -19.06 -0.68 -8.53
N PRO A 77 -19.49 -0.74 -7.24
CA PRO A 77 -20.87 -0.53 -6.82
C PRO A 77 -21.46 0.84 -7.14
N LEU A 78 -20.62 1.80 -7.54
CA LEU A 78 -21.09 3.08 -8.08
C LEU A 78 -22.05 2.92 -9.26
N PHE A 79 -22.09 1.75 -9.90
CA PHE A 79 -23.00 1.44 -11.00
C PHE A 79 -24.14 0.48 -10.62
N ASP A 80 -24.31 0.16 -9.34
CA ASP A 80 -25.41 -0.66 -8.85
C ASP A 80 -26.71 0.16 -8.73
N GLY A 81 -27.37 0.35 -9.88
CA GLY A 81 -28.80 0.67 -10.04
C GLY A 81 -29.36 1.96 -9.39
N THR A 82 -28.60 2.63 -8.54
CA THR A 82 -29.02 3.78 -7.73
C THR A 82 -28.29 5.06 -8.14
N SER A 83 -27.12 4.95 -8.74
CA SER A 83 -26.25 6.07 -9.13
C SER A 83 -26.07 6.17 -10.64
N GLY A 84 -27.19 6.32 -11.37
CA GLY A 84 -27.22 6.77 -12.77
C GLY A 84 -26.65 5.78 -13.81
N GLY A 85 -26.07 4.66 -13.38
CA GLY A 85 -25.69 3.55 -14.25
C GLY A 85 -26.95 2.84 -14.75
N GLY A 86 -27.03 2.60 -16.06
CA GLY A 86 -28.11 1.82 -16.65
C GLY A 86 -28.22 0.41 -16.02
N PRO A 87 -29.32 -0.31 -16.30
CA PRO A 87 -29.50 -1.66 -15.77
C PRO A 87 -28.33 -2.57 -16.17
N ASN A 88 -27.74 -3.25 -15.18
CA ASN A 88 -26.71 -4.29 -15.31
C ASN A 88 -25.26 -3.88 -15.60
N LEU A 89 -24.90 -2.59 -15.49
CA LEU A 89 -23.50 -2.14 -15.68
C LEU A 89 -22.50 -2.70 -14.63
N TYR A 90 -23.00 -3.34 -13.57
CA TYR A 90 -22.18 -3.97 -12.54
C TYR A 90 -21.81 -5.42 -12.86
N ASN A 91 -22.39 -6.07 -13.89
CA ASN A 91 -22.14 -7.47 -14.25
C ASN A 91 -21.25 -7.62 -15.49
N GLU A 92 -20.24 -6.75 -15.60
CA GLU A 92 -19.34 -6.72 -16.73
C GLU A 92 -17.92 -6.45 -16.28
N THR A 93 -16.95 -6.84 -17.10
CA THR A 93 -15.56 -6.47 -16.86
C THR A 93 -15.36 -4.98 -17.10
N CYS A 94 -14.77 -4.28 -16.14
CA CYS A 94 -14.40 -2.89 -16.28
C CYS A 94 -12.97 -2.63 -15.80
N SER A 95 -12.39 -1.51 -16.26
CA SER A 95 -11.03 -1.13 -15.95
C SER A 95 -10.93 0.33 -15.52
N PHE A 96 -9.96 0.62 -14.66
CA PHE A 96 -9.55 1.97 -14.32
C PHE A 96 -8.10 2.17 -14.73
N LEU A 97 -7.86 3.11 -15.64
CA LEU A 97 -6.52 3.53 -16.03
C LEU A 97 -6.15 4.81 -15.27
N MET A 98 -5.24 4.70 -14.32
CA MET A 98 -4.67 5.82 -13.57
C MET A 98 -3.45 6.37 -14.31
N THR A 99 -3.39 7.68 -14.45
CA THR A 99 -2.31 8.44 -15.12
C THR A 99 -1.99 9.71 -14.33
N PRO A 100 -0.95 10.47 -14.69
CA PRO A 100 -0.71 11.79 -14.08
C PRO A 100 -1.84 12.79 -14.34
N LYS A 101 -2.71 12.52 -15.33
CA LYS A 101 -3.86 13.35 -15.68
C LYS A 101 -5.16 12.90 -14.98
N GLY A 102 -5.08 11.94 -14.06
CA GLY A 102 -6.22 11.35 -13.37
C GLY A 102 -6.53 9.93 -13.85
N ALA A 103 -7.66 9.42 -13.35
CA ALA A 103 -8.17 8.09 -13.59
C ALA A 103 -9.27 8.10 -14.65
N PHE A 104 -9.20 7.14 -15.56
CA PHE A 104 -10.17 6.94 -16.63
C PHE A 104 -10.86 5.60 -16.42
N PHE A 105 -12.19 5.64 -16.36
CA PHE A 105 -13.04 4.47 -16.40
C PHE A 105 -13.12 3.93 -17.82
N ILE A 106 -13.06 2.61 -17.98
CA ILE A 106 -13.12 1.91 -19.27
C ILE A 106 -14.07 0.73 -19.10
N SER A 107 -15.13 0.68 -19.90
CA SER A 107 -16.03 -0.48 -19.96
C SER A 107 -16.42 -0.76 -21.42
N PRO A 108 -16.55 -2.04 -21.82
CA PRO A 108 -17.03 -2.42 -23.15
C PRO A 108 -18.52 -2.12 -23.37
N THR A 109 -19.28 -1.88 -22.31
CA THR A 109 -20.75 -1.91 -22.27
C THR A 109 -21.35 -0.57 -21.80
N PHE A 110 -20.50 0.39 -21.43
CA PHE A 110 -20.93 1.71 -20.98
C PHE A 110 -21.77 2.44 -22.05
N PRO A 111 -22.98 2.94 -21.72
CA PRO A 111 -24.01 3.33 -22.70
C PRO A 111 -23.77 4.68 -23.37
N ILE A 112 -22.66 5.37 -23.07
CA ILE A 112 -22.31 6.64 -23.72
C ILE A 112 -21.52 6.32 -25.00
N LYS A 113 -22.12 6.61 -26.15
CA LYS A 113 -21.58 6.30 -27.48
C LYS A 113 -20.18 6.92 -27.75
N GLU A 114 -19.45 6.17 -28.57
CA GLU A 114 -18.22 6.42 -29.33
C GLU A 114 -16.85 6.53 -28.65
N ASP A 115 -16.76 6.71 -27.34
CA ASP A 115 -15.48 6.51 -26.64
C ASP A 115 -15.69 5.65 -25.40
N ARG A 116 -15.21 4.40 -25.48
CA ARG A 116 -15.29 3.36 -24.42
C ARG A 116 -14.53 3.72 -23.13
N CYS A 117 -14.16 4.98 -22.97
CA CYS A 117 -13.44 5.53 -21.83
C CYS A 117 -14.09 6.84 -21.36
N CYS A 118 -14.15 7.06 -20.05
CA CYS A 118 -14.65 8.27 -19.44
C CYS A 118 -13.68 8.73 -18.34
N TYR A 119 -13.47 10.03 -18.22
CA TYR A 119 -12.77 10.56 -17.06
C TYR A 119 -13.56 10.24 -15.79
N PHE A 120 -12.89 9.69 -14.78
CA PHE A 120 -13.52 9.27 -13.53
C PHE A 120 -13.23 10.24 -12.40
N ALA A 121 -11.95 10.50 -12.10
CA ALA A 121 -11.54 11.35 -10.99
C ALA A 121 -10.05 11.74 -11.07
N ASP A 122 -9.65 12.75 -10.28
CA ASP A 122 -8.26 13.19 -10.09
C ASP A 122 -7.46 12.21 -9.22
N ILE A 123 -7.41 10.94 -9.63
CA ILE A 123 -6.72 9.86 -8.91
C ILE A 123 -5.49 9.45 -9.74
N PRO A 124 -4.28 9.90 -9.37
CA PRO A 124 -3.05 9.45 -10.00
C PRO A 124 -2.67 8.05 -9.50
N PRO A 125 -1.75 7.35 -10.19
CA PRO A 125 -1.17 6.11 -9.68
C PRO A 125 -0.52 6.34 -8.31
N PRO A 126 -0.66 5.39 -7.37
CA PRO A 126 -0.01 5.49 -6.07
C PRO A 126 1.51 5.52 -6.25
N THR A 127 2.20 6.29 -5.41
CA THR A 127 3.67 6.24 -5.37
C THR A 127 4.13 4.93 -4.73
N PRO A 128 5.32 4.41 -5.06
CA PRO A 128 5.82 3.15 -4.47
C PRO A 128 5.89 3.18 -2.94
N ASP A 129 6.05 4.38 -2.38
CA ASP A 129 6.14 4.67 -0.94
C ASP A 129 4.82 5.19 -0.36
N TRP A 130 3.66 4.88 -0.97
CA TRP A 130 2.37 5.45 -0.54
C TRP A 130 2.03 5.21 0.94
N LEU A 131 2.61 4.19 1.56
CA LEU A 131 2.47 3.88 2.99
C LEU A 131 3.39 4.70 3.92
N LYS A 132 4.29 5.56 3.40
CA LYS A 132 5.29 6.29 4.22
C LYS A 132 4.70 7.19 5.30
N ASN A 133 3.46 7.62 5.15
CA ASN A 133 2.75 8.48 6.10
C ASN A 133 1.75 7.71 6.96
N THR A 134 1.75 6.37 6.88
CA THR A 134 0.90 5.53 7.71
C THR A 134 1.61 5.19 9.02
N ARG A 135 0.85 5.13 10.12
CA ARG A 135 1.37 4.65 11.40
C ARG A 135 1.26 3.14 11.42
N TYR A 136 2.32 2.47 11.86
CA TYR A 136 2.23 1.06 12.21
C TYR A 136 1.24 0.92 13.37
N ASN A 137 0.17 0.15 13.15
CA ASN A 137 -0.72 -0.25 14.22
C ASN A 137 -0.10 -1.50 14.85
N THR A 138 0.71 -1.31 15.89
CA THR A 138 1.17 -2.44 16.71
C THR A 138 0.01 -2.86 17.60
N THR A 139 -0.34 -4.15 17.60
CA THR A 139 -1.17 -4.76 18.65
C THR A 139 -0.36 -5.08 19.91
N GLU A 140 0.77 -4.41 20.10
CA GLU A 140 1.60 -4.55 21.30
C GLU A 140 1.03 -3.63 22.38
N ALA A 141 0.27 -4.26 23.28
CA ALA A 141 -0.13 -3.73 24.58
C ALA A 141 1.03 -3.76 25.57
#